data_AF-A0A4R0NZ09-F1
#
_entry.id   AF-A0A4R0NZ09-F1
#
_cell.length_a   1.000
_cell.length_b   1.000
_cell.length_c   1.000
_cell.angle_alpha   90.00
_cell.angle_beta   90.00
_cell.angle_gamma   90.00
#
_symmetry.space_group_name_H-M   'P 1'
#
loop_
_entity.id
_entity.type
_entity.pdbx_description
1 polymer ?
#
loop_
_entity_poly.entity_id
_entity_poly.type
_entity_poly.pdbx_seq_one_letter_code
_entity_poly.pdbx_strand_id
1 'polypeptide(L)'
;MIVDGPQSWVAVYGGMHQDKSGLSNNPEIILGCYIYEATKDITYLNKSIAIYNWVKSKLYNASTGAVYENVLPNGTVSNSANVYNIGAFVGAANHLHRLTGNSLYYDDAKRSVDYVRNNKTVNGILTNGDPTGYLAVGIR
;
A
#
# COMPACT_ATOMS: atom_id res chain seq x y z
N MET A 1 5.51 9.08 7.97
CA MET A 1 4.83 7.91 8.55
C MET A 1 3.43 8.26 9.05
N ILE A 2 2.41 7.89 8.28
CA ILE A 2 1.02 8.02 8.73
C ILE A 2 0.61 6.70 9.39
N VAL A 3 0.91 6.56 10.68
CA VAL A 3 0.34 5.52 11.56
C VAL A 3 -0.69 6.16 12.49
N ASP A 4 -1.53 5.35 13.12
CA ASP A 4 -2.48 5.87 14.11
C ASP A 4 -1.72 6.39 15.34
N GLY A 5 -1.81 7.71 15.58
CA GLY A 5 -1.42 8.38 16.82
C GLY A 5 -2.66 8.80 17.63
N PRO A 6 -2.49 9.32 18.87
CA PRO A 6 -3.61 9.78 19.68
C PRO A 6 -4.46 10.80 18.93
N GLN A 7 -5.79 10.63 18.94
CA GLN A 7 -6.73 11.53 18.24
C GLN A 7 -6.63 13.00 18.69
N SER A 8 -5.99 13.29 19.84
CA SER A 8 -5.80 14.63 20.37
C SER A 8 -4.93 15.56 19.51
N TRP A 9 -4.09 15.02 18.61
CA TRP A 9 -3.25 15.82 17.70
C TRP A 9 -4.01 16.37 16.49
N VAL A 10 -5.18 15.81 16.19
CA VAL A 10 -6.01 16.17 15.01
C VAL A 10 -6.70 17.53 15.21
N ALA A 11 -6.91 17.96 16.46
CA ALA A 11 -7.62 19.19 16.79
C ALA A 11 -6.75 20.46 16.84
N VAL A 12 -5.42 20.32 16.92
CA VAL A 12 -4.51 21.44 17.23
C VAL A 12 -3.93 22.13 15.98
N TYR A 13 -3.90 21.43 14.84
CA TYR A 13 -3.43 21.99 13.56
C TYR A 13 -4.59 21.97 12.55
N GLY A 14 -5.25 23.11 12.39
CA GLY A 14 -6.45 23.26 11.57
C GLY A 14 -6.40 22.51 10.23
N GLY A 15 -7.32 21.56 10.06
CA GLY A 15 -7.98 21.23 8.79
C GLY A 15 -7.19 20.59 7.65
N MET A 16 -5.88 20.36 7.73
CA MET A 16 -5.08 19.94 6.55
C MET A 16 -4.65 18.45 6.50
N HIS A 17 -5.05 17.61 7.45
CA HIS A 17 -4.70 16.18 7.48
C HIS A 17 -5.94 15.30 7.34
N GLN A 18 -6.52 15.24 6.14
CA GLN A 18 -7.83 14.60 6.02
C GLN A 18 -7.72 13.07 5.87
N ASP A 19 -6.79 12.53 5.08
CA ASP A 19 -6.77 11.10 4.77
C ASP A 19 -5.42 10.41 5.04
N LYS A 20 -5.47 9.13 5.41
CA LYS A 20 -4.29 8.26 5.57
C LYS A 20 -4.22 7.25 4.43
N SER A 21 -3.27 7.41 3.51
CA SER A 21 -3.22 6.64 2.26
C SER A 21 -2.10 5.60 2.20
N GLY A 22 -2.40 4.48 1.54
CA GLY A 22 -1.41 3.49 1.10
C GLY A 22 -0.39 4.08 0.11
N LEU A 23 -0.74 5.10 -0.67
CA LEU A 23 0.18 5.71 -1.65
C LEU A 23 1.32 6.50 -1.01
N SER A 24 1.13 6.99 0.21
CA SER A 24 2.21 7.61 0.98
C SER A 24 2.99 6.54 1.76
N ASN A 25 2.28 5.60 2.38
CA ASN A 25 2.88 4.59 3.25
C ASN A 25 3.70 3.54 2.49
N ASN A 26 3.24 3.06 1.33
CA ASN A 26 3.95 2.02 0.56
C ASN A 26 5.32 2.48 0.02
N PRO A 27 5.46 3.67 -0.59
CA PRO A 27 6.77 4.20 -0.96
C PRO A 27 7.68 4.45 0.25
N GLU A 28 7.13 4.89 1.39
CA GLU A 28 7.91 5.06 2.62
C GLU A 28 8.49 3.73 3.13
N ILE A 29 7.73 2.63 3.03
CA ILE A 29 8.23 1.27 3.34
C ILE A 29 9.42 0.92 2.46
N ILE A 30 9.31 1.13 1.15
CA ILE A 30 10.36 0.83 0.17
C ILE A 30 11.60 1.69 0.45
N LEU A 31 11.43 2.98 0.72
CA LEU A 31 12.52 3.88 1.11
C LEU A 31 13.22 3.39 2.39
N GLY A 32 12.47 3.03 3.43
CA GLY A 32 13.04 2.50 4.66
C GLY A 32 13.80 1.18 4.45
N CYS A 33 13.34 0.33 3.52
CA CYS A 33 14.07 -0.87 3.11
C CYS A 33 15.42 -0.50 2.48
N TYR A 34 15.47 0.45 1.55
CA TYR A 34 16.72 0.90 0.94
C TYR A 34 17.69 1.53 1.96
N ILE A 35 17.19 2.34 2.90
CA ILE A 35 18.03 2.94 3.94
C ILE A 35 18.60 1.84 4.84
N TYR A 36 17.79 0.85 5.25
CA TYR A 36 18.28 -0.31 6.00
C TYR A 36 19.36 -1.05 5.22
N GLU A 37 19.18 -1.26 3.92
CA GLU A 37 20.19 -1.96 3.11
C GLU A 37 21.51 -1.22 3.04
N ALA A 38 21.47 0.10 2.91
CA ALA A 38 22.65 0.96 2.82
C ALA A 38 23.39 1.11 4.15
N THR A 39 22.65 1.18 5.26
CA THR A 39 23.20 1.54 6.58
C THR A 39 23.32 0.37 7.55
N LYS A 40 22.55 -0.70 7.31
CA LYS A 40 22.29 -1.81 8.26
C LYS A 40 21.69 -1.39 9.60
N ASP A 41 21.22 -0.15 9.74
CA ASP A 41 20.48 0.29 10.92
C ASP A 41 19.07 -0.35 10.92
N ILE A 42 18.90 -1.34 11.79
CA ILE A 42 17.66 -2.12 11.94
C ILE A 42 16.43 -1.28 12.24
N THR A 43 16.60 -0.05 12.76
CA THR A 43 15.50 0.86 13.06
C THR A 43 14.67 1.18 11.82
N TYR A 44 15.30 1.28 10.64
CA TYR A 44 14.59 1.55 9.39
C TYR A 44 13.74 0.36 8.94
N LEU A 45 14.29 -0.86 9.05
CA LEU A 45 13.52 -2.08 8.73
C LEU A 45 12.34 -2.25 9.69
N ASN A 46 12.55 -2.05 11.00
CA ASN A 46 11.48 -2.14 11.99
C ASN A 46 10.34 -1.14 11.72
N LYS A 47 10.68 0.10 11.32
CA LYS A 47 9.68 1.10 10.91
C LYS A 47 8.94 0.66 9.64
N SER A 48 9.65 0.20 8.61
CA SER A 48 9.03 -0.34 7.39
C SER A 48 8.05 -1.48 7.68
N ILE A 49 8.40 -2.40 8.57
CA ILE A 49 7.51 -3.49 9.01
C ILE A 49 6.28 -2.92 9.73
N ALA A 50 6.45 -1.95 10.64
CA ALA A 50 5.34 -1.35 11.36
C ALA A 50 4.35 -0.63 10.43
N ILE A 51 4.85 0.11 9.44
CA ILE A 51 4.02 0.78 8.42
C ILE A 51 3.27 -0.26 7.58
N TYR A 52 3.96 -1.32 7.15
CA TYR A 52 3.32 -2.38 6.36
C TYR A 52 2.19 -3.05 7.13
N ASN A 53 2.41 -3.36 8.41
CA ASN A 53 1.38 -3.93 9.27
C ASN A 53 0.16 -3.00 9.40
N TRP A 54 0.38 -1.69 9.49
CA TRP A 54 -0.73 -0.73 9.49
C TRP A 54 -1.49 -0.76 8.16
N VAL A 55 -0.80 -0.70 7.02
CA VAL A 55 -1.42 -0.78 5.67
C VAL A 55 -2.22 -2.07 5.55
N LYS A 56 -1.62 -3.21 5.93
CA LYS A 56 -2.26 -4.52 5.92
C LYS A 56 -3.52 -4.56 6.78
N SER A 57 -3.48 -3.94 7.97
CA SER A 57 -4.61 -3.94 8.90
C SER A 57 -5.78 -3.05 8.48
N LYS A 58 -5.54 -2.00 7.70
CA LYS A 58 -6.54 -0.98 7.36
C LYS A 58 -7.04 -1.05 5.93
N LEU A 59 -6.15 -1.37 5.00
CA LEU A 59 -6.37 -1.17 3.56
C LEU A 59 -6.34 -2.48 2.77
N TYR A 60 -5.76 -3.55 3.31
CA TYR A 60 -5.67 -4.84 2.62
C TYR A 60 -6.83 -5.77 2.97
N ASN A 61 -7.50 -6.30 1.95
CA ASN A 61 -8.48 -7.37 2.11
C ASN A 61 -7.81 -8.74 1.89
N ALA A 62 -7.52 -9.45 2.98
CA ALA A 62 -6.84 -10.74 2.93
C ALA A 62 -7.64 -11.86 2.24
N SER A 63 -8.96 -11.74 2.15
CA SER A 63 -9.80 -12.74 1.47
C SER A 63 -9.74 -12.60 -0.05
N THR A 64 -9.58 -11.38 -0.57
CA THR A 64 -9.65 -11.12 -2.02
C THR A 64 -8.31 -10.70 -2.63
N GLY A 65 -7.39 -10.15 -1.84
CA GLY A 65 -6.16 -9.50 -2.33
C GLY A 65 -6.32 -8.03 -2.71
N ALA A 66 -7.53 -7.46 -2.60
CA ALA A 66 -7.75 -6.04 -2.88
C ALA A 66 -6.97 -5.15 -1.89
N VAL A 67 -6.48 -4.01 -2.37
CA VAL A 67 -5.83 -2.97 -1.55
C VAL A 67 -6.55 -1.65 -1.79
N TYR A 68 -7.19 -1.14 -0.75
CA TYR A 68 -7.92 0.13 -0.76
C TYR A 68 -6.98 1.32 -0.59
N GLU A 69 -7.41 2.49 -1.05
CA GLU A 69 -6.51 3.63 -1.21
C GLU A 69 -6.19 4.34 0.10
N ASN A 70 -7.20 4.58 0.94
CA ASN A 70 -7.06 5.46 2.10
C ASN A 70 -8.14 5.26 3.16
N VAL A 71 -7.83 5.72 4.36
CA VAL A 71 -8.77 5.94 5.46
C VAL A 71 -9.08 7.43 5.53
N LEU A 72 -10.36 7.78 5.41
CA LEU A 72 -10.90 9.14 5.56
C LEU A 72 -10.81 9.64 7.02
N PRO A 73 -10.99 10.94 7.32
CA PRO A 73 -10.82 11.45 8.68
C PRO A 73 -11.87 10.90 9.65
N ASN A 74 -13.04 10.51 9.12
CA ASN A 74 -14.11 9.86 9.88
C ASN A 74 -13.89 8.35 10.09
N GLY A 75 -12.74 7.80 9.66
CA GLY A 75 -12.39 6.39 9.79
C GLY A 75 -12.93 5.48 8.68
N THR A 76 -13.69 6.01 7.73
CA THR A 76 -14.19 5.25 6.59
C THR A 76 -13.04 4.87 5.66
N VAL A 77 -12.95 3.59 5.28
CA VAL A 77 -12.00 3.11 4.26
C VAL A 77 -12.60 3.34 2.88
N SER A 78 -11.83 3.89 1.94
CA SER A 78 -12.29 4.03 0.56
C SER A 78 -12.53 2.67 -0.09
N ASN A 79 -13.46 2.59 -1.04
CA ASN A 79 -13.81 1.33 -1.70
C ASN A 79 -13.09 1.12 -3.05
N SER A 80 -12.14 2.01 -3.39
CA SER A 80 -11.41 1.97 -4.66
C SER A 80 -10.15 1.13 -4.56
N ALA A 81 -10.09 0.06 -5.35
CA ALA A 81 -8.93 -0.81 -5.50
C ALA A 81 -8.20 -0.52 -6.81
N ASN A 82 -7.50 0.61 -6.87
CA ASN A 82 -6.79 1.08 -8.06
C ASN A 82 -5.49 0.31 -8.30
N VAL A 83 -5.17 0.00 -9.56
CA VAL A 83 -4.02 -0.85 -9.93
C VAL A 83 -2.69 -0.26 -9.45
N TYR A 84 -2.52 1.06 -9.50
CA TYR A 84 -1.30 1.72 -9.04
C TYR A 84 -1.11 1.58 -7.51
N ASN A 85 -2.19 1.66 -6.73
CA ASN A 85 -2.13 1.48 -5.26
C ASN A 85 -1.78 0.03 -4.90
N ILE A 86 -2.39 -0.92 -5.60
CA ILE A 86 -2.10 -2.33 -5.43
C ILE A 86 -0.64 -2.63 -5.83
N GLY A 87 -0.15 -2.04 -6.92
CA GLY A 87 1.23 -2.16 -7.35
C GLY A 87 2.23 -1.63 -6.31
N ALA A 88 1.94 -0.49 -5.68
CA ALA A 88 2.77 0.05 -4.60
C ALA A 88 2.83 -0.90 -3.39
N PHE A 89 1.69 -1.48 -2.99
CA PHE A 89 1.63 -2.49 -1.93
C PHE A 89 2.42 -3.76 -2.27
N VAL A 90 2.30 -4.27 -3.50
CA VAL A 90 3.08 -5.41 -4.00
C VAL A 90 4.58 -5.12 -3.95
N GLY A 91 5.00 -3.92 -4.35
CA GLY A 91 6.39 -3.48 -4.26
C GLY A 91 6.90 -3.47 -2.82
N ALA A 92 6.14 -2.85 -1.90
CA ALA A 92 6.49 -2.81 -0.48
C ALA A 92 6.60 -4.23 0.13
N ALA A 93 5.64 -5.10 -0.16
CA ALA A 93 5.65 -6.50 0.27
C ALA A 93 6.88 -7.25 -0.27
N ASN A 94 7.20 -7.11 -1.54
CA ASN A 94 8.36 -7.76 -2.15
C ASN A 94 9.69 -7.32 -1.52
N HIS A 95 9.86 -6.03 -1.23
CA HIS A 95 11.04 -5.52 -0.52
C HIS A 95 11.17 -6.14 0.88
N LEU A 96 10.08 -6.17 1.65
CA LEU A 96 10.09 -6.78 2.98
C LEU A 96 10.31 -8.29 2.92
N HIS A 97 9.73 -9.00 1.96
CA HIS A 97 9.97 -10.43 1.75
C HIS A 97 11.46 -10.71 1.55
N ARG A 98 12.10 -9.98 0.65
CA ARG A 98 13.52 -10.14 0.34
C ARG A 98 14.43 -9.89 1.54
N LEU A 99 14.09 -8.90 2.37
CA LEU A 99 14.93 -8.53 3.53
C LEU A 99 14.70 -9.43 4.75
N THR A 100 13.51 -9.97 4.92
CA THR A 100 13.13 -10.72 6.14
C THR A 100 13.04 -12.23 5.92
N GLY A 101 12.88 -12.69 4.68
CA GLY A 101 12.57 -14.08 4.35
C GLY A 101 11.16 -14.53 4.73
N ASN A 102 10.32 -13.65 5.30
CA ASN A 102 8.98 -14.02 5.76
C ASN A 102 8.04 -14.23 4.55
N SER A 103 7.51 -15.45 4.40
CA SER A 103 6.64 -15.83 3.28
C SER A 103 5.30 -15.10 3.27
N LEU A 104 4.84 -14.57 4.41
CA LEU A 104 3.60 -13.81 4.49
C LEU A 104 3.57 -12.63 3.51
N TYR A 105 4.70 -11.93 3.34
CA TYR A 105 4.79 -10.82 2.40
C TYR A 105 4.68 -11.28 0.94
N TYR A 106 5.27 -12.44 0.61
CA TYR A 106 5.13 -13.06 -0.70
C TYR A 106 3.67 -13.45 -0.97
N ASP A 107 3.01 -14.08 0.01
CA ASP A 107 1.62 -14.52 -0.12
C ASP A 107 0.67 -13.34 -0.30
N ASP A 108 0.88 -12.26 0.45
CA ASP A 108 0.10 -11.02 0.32
C ASP A 108 0.28 -10.41 -1.08
N ALA A 109 1.54 -10.28 -1.54
CA ALA A 109 1.87 -9.75 -2.86
C ALA A 109 1.24 -10.59 -3.98
N LYS A 110 1.38 -11.92 -3.90
CA LYS A 110 0.81 -12.84 -4.87
C LYS A 110 -0.71 -12.71 -4.95
N ARG A 111 -1.40 -12.68 -3.80
CA ARG A 111 -2.87 -12.53 -3.76
C ARG A 111 -3.32 -11.21 -4.38
N SER A 112 -2.57 -10.12 -4.16
CA SER A 112 -2.85 -8.82 -4.78
C SER A 112 -2.61 -8.81 -6.29
N VAL A 113 -1.58 -9.49 -6.78
CA VAL A 113 -1.37 -9.68 -8.23
C VAL A 113 -2.50 -10.50 -8.84
N ASP A 114 -2.93 -11.57 -8.18
CA ASP A 114 -4.06 -12.40 -8.63
C ASP A 114 -5.37 -11.60 -8.65
N TYR A 115 -5.60 -10.72 -7.65
CA TYR A 115 -6.73 -9.79 -7.65
C TYR A 115 -6.73 -8.88 -8.89
N VAL A 116 -5.59 -8.26 -9.21
CA VAL A 116 -5.45 -7.38 -10.38
C VAL A 116 -5.72 -8.17 -11.66
N ARG A 117 -5.11 -9.34 -11.82
CA ARG A 117 -5.32 -10.20 -13.00
C ARG A 117 -6.80 -10.53 -13.20
N ASN A 118 -7.49 -10.91 -12.13
CA ASN A 118 -8.87 -11.41 -12.21
C ASN A 118 -9.93 -10.31 -12.29
N ASN A 119 -9.65 -9.09 -11.80
CA ASN A 119 -10.66 -8.04 -11.63
C ASN A 119 -10.34 -6.72 -12.32
N LYS A 120 -9.10 -6.53 -12.79
CA LYS A 120 -8.60 -5.28 -13.38
C LYS A 120 -8.02 -5.48 -14.77
N THR A 121 -8.42 -6.57 -15.45
CA THR A 121 -8.07 -6.83 -16.85
C THR A 121 -9.31 -7.13 -17.68
N VAL A 122 -9.25 -6.80 -18.97
CA VAL A 122 -10.19 -7.25 -20.02
C VAL A 122 -9.34 -7.88 -21.11
N ASN A 123 -9.62 -9.14 -21.45
CA ASN A 123 -8.82 -9.93 -22.40
C ASN A 123 -7.30 -9.93 -22.08
N GLY A 124 -6.95 -9.93 -20.78
CA GLY A 124 -5.56 -9.92 -20.32
C GLY A 124 -4.87 -8.55 -20.34
N ILE A 125 -5.56 -7.48 -20.75
CA ILE A 125 -5.04 -6.10 -20.78
C ILE A 125 -5.55 -5.37 -19.53
N LEU A 126 -4.66 -4.72 -18.78
CA LEU A 126 -5.04 -3.91 -17.62
C LEU A 126 -5.98 -2.77 -18.03
N THR A 127 -7.00 -2.49 -17.22
CA THR A 127 -8.03 -1.49 -17.52
C THR A 127 -8.50 -0.77 -16.25
N ASN A 128 -8.97 0.47 -16.40
CA ASN A 128 -9.72 1.19 -15.37
C ASN A 128 -11.26 1.01 -15.48
N GLY A 129 -11.71 -0.04 -16.16
CA GLY A 129 -13.13 -0.24 -16.51
C GLY A 129 -13.49 0.31 -17.91
N ASP A 130 -12.52 0.88 -18.61
CA ASP A 130 -12.63 1.26 -20.02
C ASP A 130 -11.99 0.16 -20.89
N PRO A 131 -12.75 -0.49 -21.80
CA PRO A 131 -12.21 -1.52 -22.70
C PRO A 131 -11.10 -1.03 -23.63
N THR A 132 -10.81 0.28 -23.69
CA THR A 132 -9.70 0.86 -24.47
C THR A 132 -8.34 0.84 -23.75
N GLY A 133 -8.27 0.42 -22.48
CA GLY A 133 -6.99 0.13 -21.81
C GLY A 133 -6.20 1.33 -21.31
N TYR A 134 -6.83 2.49 -21.06
CA TYR A 134 -6.13 3.64 -20.46
C TYR A 134 -5.80 3.36 -18.98
N LEU A 135 -4.51 3.20 -18.71
CA LEU A 135 -3.96 3.14 -17.36
C LEU A 135 -3.65 4.55 -16.86
N ALA A 136 -4.00 4.82 -15.61
CA ALA A 136 -3.44 5.92 -14.83
C ALA A 136 -1.97 5.65 -14.41
N VAL A 137 -1.18 5.02 -15.28
CA VAL A 137 0.29 5.03 -15.26
C VAL A 137 0.70 5.82 -16.49
N GLY A 138 0.44 7.12 -16.43
CA GLY A 138 0.95 8.08 -17.41
C GLY A 138 2.46 8.23 -17.21
N ILE A 139 3.24 7.37 -17.84
CA ILE A 139 4.53 7.82 -18.37
C ILE A 139 4.16 8.60 -19.63
N ARG A 140 4.20 9.93 -19.54
CA ARG A 140 4.29 10.81 -20.69
C ARG A 140 5.76 11.12 -20.93
#